data_AF-A0A9X4GPS1-F1
#
_entry.id   AF-A0A9X4GPS1-F1
#
_cell.length_a   1.000
_cell.length_b   1.000
_cell.length_c   1.000
_cell.angle_alpha   90.00
_cell.angle_beta   90.00
_cell.angle_gamma   90.00
#
_symmetry.space_group_name_H-M   'P 1'
#
loop_
_entity.id
_entity.type
_entity.pdbx_description
1 polymer ?
#
loop_
_entity_poly.entity_id
_entity_poly.type
_entity_poly.pdbx_seq_one_letter_code
_entity_poly.pdbx_strand_id
1 'polypeptide(L)'
;MKKSSLLTIYILILTSIEVFLVYIQNPLYFIIVTLLSILGYGFIFFRNNWIKLNEGNLLKQPLFIASILIPLHTFLIYGLWIWKDYSLNFTASGFNNFLEISKLPLLLLASAVPLAAIVNNIHRTIQVEKQITETSRKNYSDSYYTHLKFVTESFEKYVSIEFECGDYKSKSKVSHPLSLYHSLFIASNSDKGASNEVNKSLCKFISNTWEEINFHIDSYRLHFDSLIGVEDVHLKEQLARDIHEIEMKIISIFKKLFITGYHYNKMAVYRWNYGGIQTSFMNHSDMIKKISSCETICLFIFEIINSNDELVRKHINDGFIDQNTFTSVKFFNFNDKLSKSREIPHKNPEFFKDPGT
;
A
#
# COMPACT_ATOMS: atom_id res chain seq x y z
N MET A 1 13.74 24.52 -32.63
CA MET A 1 14.49 25.26 -33.68
C MET A 1 14.68 26.75 -33.37
N LYS A 2 13.64 27.57 -33.11
CA LYS A 2 13.79 29.03 -32.90
C LYS A 2 14.70 29.48 -31.73
N LYS A 3 14.81 28.71 -30.64
CA LYS A 3 15.64 29.09 -29.47
C LYS A 3 17.15 28.88 -29.67
N SER A 4 17.53 27.84 -30.40
CA SER A 4 18.94 27.53 -30.68
C SER A 4 19.51 28.46 -31.75
N SER A 5 18.72 28.85 -32.76
CA SER A 5 19.15 29.82 -33.77
C SER A 5 19.48 31.19 -33.19
N LEU A 6 18.76 31.62 -32.15
CA LEU A 6 19.01 32.91 -31.49
C LEU A 6 20.35 32.94 -30.75
N LEU A 7 20.71 31.84 -30.07
CA LEU A 7 22.01 31.70 -29.40
C LEU A 7 23.14 31.69 -30.43
N THR A 8 23.00 30.92 -31.51
CA THR A 8 24.03 30.84 -32.56
C THR A 8 24.26 32.20 -33.24
N ILE A 9 23.18 32.93 -33.55
CA ILE A 9 23.27 34.28 -34.11
C ILE A 9 23.93 35.25 -33.13
N TYR A 10 23.56 35.18 -31.84
CA TYR A 10 24.18 36.01 -30.81
C TYR A 10 25.68 35.74 -30.69
N ILE A 11 26.09 34.47 -30.64
CA ILE A 11 27.50 34.07 -30.62
C ILE A 11 28.23 34.63 -31.83
N LEU A 12 27.70 34.46 -33.06
CA LEU A 12 28.34 34.93 -34.29
C LEU A 12 28.50 36.45 -34.37
N ILE A 13 27.48 37.21 -33.98
CA ILE A 13 27.54 38.68 -33.98
C ILE A 13 28.58 39.13 -32.96
N LEU A 14 28.53 38.56 -31.76
CA LEU A 14 29.42 38.91 -30.68
C LEU A 14 30.87 38.55 -30.98
N THR A 15 31.15 37.35 -31.50
CA THR A 15 32.50 36.96 -31.92
C THR A 15 33.04 37.91 -32.98
N SER A 16 32.21 38.35 -33.92
CA SER A 16 32.60 39.32 -34.96
C SER A 16 32.98 40.67 -34.36
N ILE A 17 32.22 41.17 -33.37
CA ILE A 17 32.53 42.41 -32.65
C ILE A 17 33.82 42.26 -31.84
N GLU A 18 33.99 41.16 -31.10
CA GLU A 18 35.18 40.88 -30.30
C GLU A 18 36.44 40.84 -31.18
N VAL A 19 36.39 40.14 -32.32
CA VAL A 19 37.51 40.08 -33.29
C VAL A 19 37.81 41.44 -33.91
N PHE A 20 36.79 42.24 -34.22
CA PHE A 20 36.98 43.61 -34.72
C PHE A 20 37.67 44.51 -33.68
N LEU A 21 37.33 44.38 -32.39
CA LEU A 21 37.97 45.13 -31.32
C LEU A 21 39.43 44.69 -31.10
N VAL A 22 39.74 43.40 -31.28
CA VAL A 22 41.13 42.91 -31.31
C VAL A 22 41.93 43.59 -32.43
N TYR A 23 41.30 43.85 -33.57
CA TYR A 23 41.95 44.57 -34.67
C TYR A 23 42.23 46.04 -34.33
N ILE A 24 41.28 46.77 -33.71
CA ILE A 24 41.40 48.20 -33.37
C ILE A 24 42.38 48.48 -32.21
N GLN A 25 42.75 47.46 -31.42
CA GLN A 25 43.69 47.59 -30.28
C GLN A 25 43.22 48.54 -29.17
N ASN A 26 41.91 48.63 -28.93
CA ASN A 26 41.42 49.41 -27.79
C ASN A 26 41.10 48.50 -26.58
N PRO A 27 41.98 48.44 -25.56
CA PRO A 27 41.88 47.48 -24.46
C PRO A 27 40.63 47.70 -23.60
N LEU A 28 40.20 48.95 -23.42
CA LEU A 28 39.09 49.29 -22.53
C LEU A 28 37.76 48.82 -23.11
N TYR A 29 37.52 49.07 -24.41
CA TYR A 29 36.30 48.59 -25.08
C TYR A 29 36.30 47.07 -25.22
N PHE A 30 37.45 46.44 -25.48
CA PHE A 30 37.55 44.98 -25.55
C PHE A 30 37.09 44.32 -24.24
N ILE A 31 37.63 44.76 -23.09
CA ILE A 31 37.27 44.20 -21.78
C ILE A 31 35.80 44.43 -21.43
N ILE A 32 35.26 45.62 -21.73
CA ILE A 32 33.84 45.91 -21.47
C ILE A 32 32.94 44.99 -22.29
N VAL A 33 33.23 44.81 -23.58
CA VAL A 33 32.43 43.96 -24.45
C VAL A 33 32.51 42.49 -24.06
N THR A 34 33.68 41.98 -23.66
CA THR A 34 33.81 40.59 -23.20
C THR A 34 33.12 40.33 -21.85
N LEU A 35 33.05 41.32 -20.96
CA LEU A 35 32.26 41.20 -19.73
C LEU A 35 30.75 41.22 -20.02
N LEU A 36 30.30 42.12 -20.90
CA LEU A 36 28.92 42.16 -21.37
C LEU A 36 28.54 40.88 -22.10
N SER A 37 29.47 40.23 -22.82
CA SER A 37 29.19 38.97 -23.48
C SER A 37 28.88 37.84 -22.52
N ILE A 38 29.67 37.71 -21.45
CA ILE A 38 29.44 36.72 -20.38
C ILE A 38 28.08 36.95 -19.71
N LEU A 39 27.73 38.21 -19.42
CA LEU A 39 26.41 38.55 -18.86
C LEU A 39 25.27 38.22 -19.84
N GLY A 40 25.46 38.51 -21.13
CA GLY A 40 24.51 38.19 -22.17
C GLY A 40 24.30 36.68 -22.35
N TYR A 41 25.37 35.88 -22.26
CA TYR A 41 25.26 34.42 -22.20
C TYR A 41 24.42 33.98 -21.00
N GLY A 42 24.69 34.51 -19.80
CA GLY A 42 23.89 34.25 -18.61
C GLY A 42 22.40 34.59 -18.82
N PHE A 43 22.10 35.75 -19.41
CA PHE A 43 20.74 36.20 -19.68
C PHE A 43 20.01 35.29 -20.68
N ILE A 44 20.67 34.87 -21.76
CA ILE A 44 20.07 33.94 -22.74
C ILE A 44 19.77 32.59 -22.09
N PHE A 45 20.69 32.07 -21.29
CA PHE A 45 20.52 30.81 -20.57
C PHE A 45 19.36 30.87 -19.58
N PHE A 46 19.24 31.98 -18.85
CA PHE A 46 18.12 32.23 -17.94
C PHE A 46 16.79 32.30 -18.70
N ARG A 47 16.70 33.13 -19.74
CA ARG A 47 15.49 33.30 -20.56
C ARG A 47 15.01 31.98 -21.20
N ASN A 48 15.95 31.11 -21.54
CA ASN A 48 15.65 29.82 -22.18
C ASN A 48 15.44 28.66 -21.19
N ASN A 49 15.54 28.89 -19.88
CA ASN A 49 15.51 27.87 -18.82
C ASN A 49 16.60 26.80 -18.95
N TRP A 50 17.71 27.11 -19.63
CA TRP A 50 18.81 26.17 -19.85
C TRP A 50 19.70 25.97 -18.61
N ILE A 51 19.49 26.76 -17.56
CA ILE A 51 20.13 26.59 -16.26
C ILE A 51 19.57 25.37 -15.51
N LYS A 52 18.32 24.97 -15.77
CA LYS A 52 17.72 23.80 -15.14
C LYS A 52 18.15 22.53 -15.86
N LEU A 53 18.86 21.66 -15.14
CA LEU A 53 19.20 20.31 -15.60
C LEU A 53 18.00 19.37 -15.39
N ASN A 54 17.99 18.25 -16.11
CA ASN A 54 17.05 17.15 -15.92
C ASN A 54 17.80 15.80 -15.91
N GLU A 55 17.09 14.73 -15.56
CA GLU A 55 17.60 13.37 -15.41
C GLU A 55 18.11 12.73 -16.72
N GLY A 56 17.78 13.32 -17.87
CA GLY A 56 18.19 12.84 -19.19
C GLY A 56 19.69 12.97 -19.44
N ASN A 57 20.13 12.53 -20.63
CA ASN A 57 21.55 12.49 -20.99
C ASN A 57 22.25 13.85 -20.81
N LEU A 58 23.32 13.88 -19.99
CA LEU A 58 24.11 15.06 -19.66
C LEU A 58 24.68 15.77 -20.89
N LEU A 59 25.13 15.02 -21.90
CA LEU A 59 25.75 15.58 -23.10
C LEU A 59 24.75 16.38 -23.97
N LYS A 60 23.45 16.19 -23.76
CA LYS A 60 22.40 16.97 -24.43
C LYS A 60 22.00 18.22 -23.64
N GLN A 61 22.48 18.37 -22.40
CA GLN A 61 22.12 19.50 -21.53
C GLN A 61 22.90 20.75 -21.94
N PRO A 62 22.22 21.86 -22.28
CA PRO A 62 22.90 23.07 -22.73
C PRO A 62 23.86 23.64 -21.71
N LEU A 63 23.56 23.55 -20.40
CA LEU A 63 24.44 24.03 -19.33
C LEU A 63 25.78 23.28 -19.30
N PHE A 64 25.76 21.97 -19.52
CA PHE A 64 26.98 21.16 -19.58
C PHE A 64 27.82 21.54 -20.79
N ILE A 65 27.20 21.65 -21.97
CA ILE A 65 27.88 22.12 -23.18
C ILE A 65 28.48 23.53 -22.96
N ALA A 66 27.75 24.44 -22.31
CA ALA A 66 28.22 25.80 -22.04
C ALA A 66 29.43 25.83 -21.10
N SER A 67 29.47 24.95 -20.10
CA SER A 67 30.58 24.85 -19.15
C SER A 67 31.92 24.51 -19.81
N ILE A 68 31.88 23.96 -21.02
CA ILE A 68 33.06 23.65 -21.84
C ILE A 68 33.26 24.73 -22.93
N LEU A 69 32.20 25.06 -23.68
CA LEU A 69 32.31 25.95 -24.83
C LEU A 69 32.57 27.42 -24.46
N ILE A 70 32.03 27.92 -23.33
CA ILE A 70 32.25 29.32 -22.93
C ILE A 70 33.72 29.56 -22.55
N PRO A 71 34.35 28.73 -21.68
CA PRO A 71 35.79 28.80 -21.43
C PRO A 71 36.66 28.65 -22.68
N LEU A 72 36.27 27.79 -23.61
CA LEU A 72 36.98 27.63 -24.89
C LEU A 72 36.88 28.88 -25.77
N HIS A 73 35.67 29.45 -25.86
CA HIS A 73 35.42 30.70 -26.58
C HIS A 73 36.25 31.85 -26.00
N THR A 74 36.23 32.04 -24.68
CA THR A 74 36.98 33.11 -24.02
C THR A 74 38.49 32.91 -24.12
N PHE A 75 38.99 31.67 -24.07
CA PHE A 75 40.39 31.35 -24.36
C PHE A 75 40.82 31.84 -25.74
N LEU A 76 40.04 31.54 -26.79
CA LEU A 76 40.37 31.94 -28.16
C LEU A 76 40.34 33.46 -28.32
N ILE A 77 39.33 34.13 -27.78
CA ILE A 77 39.18 35.59 -27.91
C ILE A 77 40.30 36.36 -27.19
N TYR A 78 40.58 36.00 -25.92
CA TYR A 78 41.70 36.61 -25.19
C TYR A 78 43.06 36.19 -25.75
N GLY A 79 43.18 34.96 -26.27
CA GLY A 79 44.37 34.48 -26.94
C GLY A 79 44.68 35.31 -28.19
N LEU A 80 43.73 35.45 -29.11
CA LEU A 80 43.89 36.26 -30.33
C LEU A 80 44.26 37.71 -30.03
N TRP A 81 43.73 38.28 -28.94
CA TRP A 81 44.08 39.62 -28.50
C TRP A 81 45.55 39.73 -28.08
N ILE A 82 46.03 38.82 -27.24
CA ILE A 82 47.40 38.84 -26.70
C ILE A 82 48.43 38.40 -27.74
N TRP A 83 48.08 37.45 -28.61
CA TRP A 83 49.01 36.86 -29.58
C TRP A 83 49.24 37.72 -30.84
N LYS A 84 48.42 38.75 -31.06
CA LYS A 84 48.43 39.56 -32.29
C LYS A 84 49.82 40.12 -32.64
N ASP A 85 50.58 40.55 -31.64
CA ASP A 85 51.89 41.19 -31.82
C ASP A 85 53.06 40.18 -31.73
N TYR A 86 52.75 38.89 -31.64
CA TYR A 86 53.73 37.80 -31.52
C TYR A 86 53.73 36.92 -32.77
N SER A 87 54.90 36.35 -33.10
CA SER A 87 55.04 35.33 -34.13
C SER A 87 55.25 33.95 -33.50
N LEU A 88 54.85 32.90 -34.22
CA LEU A 88 55.04 31.53 -33.77
C LEU A 88 56.52 31.17 -33.76
N ASN A 89 57.02 30.78 -32.58
CA ASN A 89 58.38 30.31 -32.39
C ASN A 89 58.35 28.95 -31.69
N PHE A 90 58.78 27.90 -32.41
CA PHE A 90 58.73 26.51 -31.95
C PHE A 90 59.99 26.06 -31.18
N THR A 91 60.79 27.01 -30.69
CA THR A 91 61.92 26.71 -29.80
C THR A 91 61.49 26.64 -28.34
N ALA A 92 62.35 26.11 -27.47
CA ALA A 92 62.10 26.07 -26.03
C ALA A 92 61.83 27.47 -25.43
N SER A 93 62.57 28.50 -25.88
CA SER A 93 62.31 29.88 -25.43
C SER A 93 60.99 30.43 -25.98
N GLY A 94 60.64 30.10 -27.23
CA GLY A 94 59.36 30.45 -27.84
C GLY A 94 58.17 29.86 -27.09
N PHE A 95 58.26 28.59 -26.67
CA PHE A 95 57.23 27.94 -25.86
C PHE A 95 57.07 28.57 -24.47
N ASN A 96 58.19 28.87 -23.79
CA ASN A 96 58.14 29.57 -22.50
C ASN A 96 57.49 30.95 -22.62
N ASN A 97 57.82 31.72 -23.66
CA ASN A 97 57.18 33.01 -23.93
C ASN A 97 55.68 32.85 -24.20
N PHE A 98 55.26 31.83 -24.98
CA PHE A 98 53.84 31.55 -25.21
C PHE A 98 53.08 31.28 -23.90
N LEU A 99 53.64 30.45 -23.01
CA LEU A 99 53.04 30.19 -21.70
C LEU A 99 52.97 31.45 -20.84
N GLU A 100 54.00 32.29 -20.91
CA GLU A 100 54.09 33.51 -20.12
C GLU A 100 53.03 34.55 -20.54
N ILE A 101 52.85 34.77 -21.84
CA ILE A 101 51.85 35.71 -22.36
C ILE A 101 50.43 35.14 -22.25
N SER A 102 50.27 33.81 -22.33
CA SER A 102 48.95 33.15 -22.35
C SER A 102 48.40 32.80 -20.96
N LYS A 103 49.00 33.30 -19.87
CA LYS A 103 48.56 33.01 -18.48
C LYS A 103 47.05 33.20 -18.29
N LEU A 104 46.52 34.34 -18.73
CA LEU A 104 45.08 34.66 -18.59
C LEU A 104 44.20 33.77 -19.50
N PRO A 105 44.44 33.66 -20.83
CA PRO A 105 43.71 32.72 -21.67
C PRO A 105 43.72 31.28 -21.11
N LEU A 106 44.88 30.77 -20.70
CA LEU A 106 45.01 29.42 -20.17
C LEU A 106 44.24 29.24 -18.86
N LEU A 107 44.21 30.25 -17.99
CA LEU A 107 43.38 30.23 -16.78
C LEU A 107 41.89 30.16 -17.11
N LEU A 108 41.43 30.91 -18.11
CA LEU A 108 40.04 30.86 -18.58
C LEU A 108 39.72 29.47 -19.13
N LEU A 109 40.57 28.89 -19.98
CA LEU A 109 40.38 27.53 -20.48
C LEU A 109 40.36 26.50 -19.35
N ALA A 110 41.27 26.62 -18.38
CA ALA A 110 41.37 25.74 -17.23
C ALA A 110 40.09 25.73 -16.38
N SER A 111 39.31 26.83 -16.38
CA SER A 111 38.02 26.90 -15.69
C SER A 111 36.95 25.95 -16.26
N ALA A 112 37.12 25.44 -17.49
CA ALA A 112 36.22 24.44 -18.06
C ALA A 112 36.13 23.16 -17.21
N VAL A 113 37.26 22.72 -16.66
CA VAL A 113 37.35 21.50 -15.86
C VAL A 113 36.50 21.59 -14.57
N PRO A 114 36.71 22.58 -13.68
CA PRO A 114 35.88 22.71 -12.48
C PRO A 114 34.42 23.02 -12.81
N LEU A 115 34.12 23.80 -13.86
CA LEU A 115 32.73 24.09 -14.24
C LEU A 115 32.00 22.83 -14.72
N ALA A 116 32.61 22.05 -15.60
CA ALA A 116 32.03 20.79 -16.07
C ALA A 116 31.88 19.78 -14.93
N ALA A 117 32.84 19.73 -14.00
CA ALA A 117 32.75 18.88 -12.80
C ALA A 117 31.58 19.27 -11.90
N ILE A 118 31.35 20.57 -11.66
CA ILE A 118 30.21 21.07 -10.87
C ILE A 118 28.88 20.67 -11.54
N VAL A 119 28.73 20.93 -12.84
CA VAL A 119 27.49 20.60 -13.58
C VAL A 119 27.22 19.10 -13.55
N ASN A 120 28.26 18.27 -13.73
CA ASN A 120 28.15 16.81 -13.66
C ASN A 120 27.72 16.33 -12.26
N ASN A 121 28.26 16.91 -11.19
CA ASN A 121 27.86 16.55 -9.83
C ASN A 121 26.39 16.91 -9.54
N ILE A 122 25.95 18.10 -9.95
CA ILE A 122 24.54 18.52 -9.81
C ILE A 122 23.62 17.56 -10.60
N HIS A 123 24.01 17.21 -11.83
CA HIS A 123 23.27 16.27 -12.66
C HIS A 123 23.15 14.89 -12.01
N ARG A 124 24.25 14.37 -11.45
CA ARG A 124 24.25 13.11 -10.70
C ARG A 124 23.28 13.15 -9.52
N THR A 125 23.22 14.26 -8.76
CA THR A 125 22.27 14.40 -7.65
C THR A 125 20.81 14.35 -8.14
N ILE A 126 20.48 15.02 -9.24
CA ILE A 126 19.13 14.97 -9.84
C ILE A 126 18.76 13.56 -10.29
N GLN A 127 19.70 12.85 -10.92
CA GLN A 127 19.48 11.46 -11.33
C GLN A 127 19.25 10.53 -10.14
N VAL A 128 20.04 10.68 -9.08
CA VAL A 128 19.91 9.90 -7.85
C VAL A 128 18.56 10.18 -7.18
N GLU A 129 18.14 11.43 -7.07
CA GLU A 129 16.83 11.80 -6.50
C GLU A 129 15.66 11.16 -7.28
N LYS A 130 15.74 11.20 -8.61
CA LYS A 130 14.75 10.57 -9.48
C LYS A 130 14.72 9.06 -9.29
N GLN A 131 15.90 8.43 -9.25
CA GLN A 131 16.02 6.99 -9.03
C GLN A 131 15.47 6.57 -7.66
N ILE A 132 15.74 7.34 -6.60
CA ILE A 132 15.18 7.11 -5.26
C ILE A 132 13.65 7.18 -5.35
N THR A 133 13.11 8.22 -5.98
CA THR A 133 11.65 8.40 -6.11
C THR A 133 10.99 7.24 -6.85
N GLU A 134 11.55 6.81 -7.98
CA GLU A 134 11.02 5.68 -8.76
C GLU A 134 11.17 4.35 -8.01
N THR A 135 12.29 4.16 -7.32
CA THR A 135 12.54 2.97 -6.49
C THR A 135 11.58 2.93 -5.31
N SER A 136 11.33 4.04 -4.63
CA SER A 136 10.35 4.14 -3.54
C SER A 136 8.96 3.80 -4.04
N ARG A 137 8.53 4.35 -5.19
CA ARG A 137 7.24 4.01 -5.80
C ARG A 137 7.12 2.52 -6.13
N LYS A 138 8.18 1.93 -6.69
CA LYS A 138 8.22 0.49 -6.96
C LYS A 138 8.14 -0.33 -5.68
N ASN A 139 8.90 0.05 -4.65
CA ASN A 139 8.89 -0.62 -3.35
C ASN A 139 7.52 -0.57 -2.68
N TYR A 140 6.80 0.55 -2.76
CA TYR A 140 5.42 0.64 -2.28
C TYR A 140 4.51 -0.33 -3.04
N SER A 141 4.55 -0.32 -4.37
CA SER A 141 3.75 -1.24 -5.19
C SER A 141 4.07 -2.70 -4.87
N ASP A 142 5.35 -3.08 -4.85
CA ASP A 142 5.81 -4.45 -4.58
C ASP A 142 5.39 -4.90 -3.17
N SER A 143 5.52 -4.03 -2.17
CA SER A 143 5.05 -4.28 -0.81
C SER A 143 3.54 -4.55 -0.78
N TYR A 144 2.73 -3.70 -1.43
CA TYR A 144 1.28 -3.86 -1.49
C TYR A 144 0.87 -5.19 -2.12
N TYR A 145 1.40 -5.51 -3.30
CA TYR A 145 1.02 -6.75 -4.00
C TYR A 145 1.53 -8.01 -3.29
N THR A 146 2.70 -7.95 -2.66
CA THR A 146 3.22 -9.07 -1.86
C THR A 146 2.33 -9.34 -0.66
N HIS A 147 1.94 -8.30 0.07
CA HIS A 147 1.05 -8.44 1.21
C HIS A 147 -0.35 -8.92 0.81
N LEU A 148 -0.96 -8.32 -0.24
CA LEU A 148 -2.24 -8.74 -0.80
C LEU A 148 -2.22 -10.23 -1.16
N LYS A 149 -1.19 -10.66 -1.88
CA LYS A 149 -1.03 -12.05 -2.31
C LYS A 149 -0.89 -12.99 -1.11
N PHE A 150 0.02 -12.68 -0.18
CA PHE A 150 0.24 -13.49 1.01
C PHE A 150 -1.06 -13.70 1.81
N VAL A 151 -1.80 -12.61 2.07
CA VAL A 151 -3.03 -12.67 2.87
C VAL A 151 -4.14 -13.44 2.14
N THR A 152 -4.34 -13.18 0.85
CA THR A 152 -5.39 -13.86 0.07
C THR A 152 -5.11 -15.35 -0.10
N GLU A 153 -3.87 -15.74 -0.38
CA GLU A 153 -3.45 -17.16 -0.42
C GLU A 153 -3.62 -17.82 0.96
N SER A 154 -3.36 -17.09 2.05
CA SER A 154 -3.57 -17.59 3.41
C SER A 154 -5.05 -17.84 3.71
N PHE A 155 -5.96 -16.98 3.25
CA PHE A 155 -7.40 -17.21 3.38
C PHE A 155 -7.86 -18.48 2.66
N GLU A 156 -7.40 -18.69 1.43
CA GLU A 156 -7.76 -19.88 0.66
C GLU A 156 -7.25 -21.18 1.29
N LYS A 157 -6.05 -21.13 1.88
CA LYS A 157 -5.39 -22.30 2.45
C LYS A 157 -5.90 -22.66 3.84
N TYR A 158 -6.08 -21.67 4.72
CA TYR A 158 -6.32 -21.92 6.16
C TYR A 158 -7.77 -21.67 6.58
N VAL A 159 -8.54 -20.85 5.85
CA VAL A 159 -9.94 -20.55 6.16
C VAL A 159 -10.86 -21.47 5.35
N SER A 160 -10.68 -22.78 5.53
CA SER A 160 -11.47 -23.83 4.89
C SER A 160 -11.82 -24.94 5.88
N ILE A 161 -13.08 -25.03 6.29
CA ILE A 161 -13.55 -26.03 7.27
C ILE A 161 -14.66 -26.89 6.65
N GLU A 162 -14.57 -28.20 6.85
CA GLU A 162 -15.57 -29.17 6.39
C GLU A 162 -16.52 -29.59 7.52
N PHE A 163 -17.81 -29.45 7.25
CA PHE A 163 -18.91 -29.86 8.11
C PHE A 163 -19.49 -31.16 7.59
N GLU A 164 -19.69 -32.12 8.51
CA GLU A 164 -20.31 -33.41 8.22
C GLU A 164 -21.22 -33.78 9.39
N CYS A 165 -22.46 -34.14 9.08
CA CYS A 165 -23.46 -34.60 10.04
C CYS A 165 -24.36 -35.63 9.34
N GLY A 166 -24.16 -36.92 9.63
CA GLY A 166 -24.82 -38.00 8.87
C GLY A 166 -24.46 -37.92 7.38
N ASP A 167 -25.47 -37.93 6.51
CA ASP A 167 -25.27 -37.83 5.05
C ASP A 167 -25.04 -36.38 4.56
N TYR A 168 -25.10 -35.38 5.45
CA TYR A 168 -24.95 -33.98 5.08
C TYR A 168 -23.49 -33.55 5.12
N LYS A 169 -23.03 -32.96 4.02
CA LYS A 169 -21.68 -32.38 3.90
C LYS A 169 -21.76 -30.95 3.43
N SER A 170 -20.94 -30.08 4.02
CA SER A 170 -20.75 -28.71 3.56
C SER A 170 -19.31 -28.27 3.79
N LYS A 171 -18.80 -27.38 2.93
CA LYS A 171 -17.44 -26.84 3.05
C LYS A 171 -17.50 -25.32 3.14
N SER A 172 -17.12 -24.81 4.30
CA SER A 172 -17.02 -23.38 4.55
C SER A 172 -15.71 -22.84 4.02
N LYS A 173 -15.78 -21.74 3.26
CA LYS A 173 -14.61 -21.04 2.72
C LYS A 173 -14.88 -19.56 2.50
N VAL A 174 -13.81 -18.78 2.41
CA VAL A 174 -13.86 -17.38 1.97
C VAL A 174 -14.26 -17.33 0.50
N SER A 175 -15.38 -16.67 0.20
CA SER A 175 -15.92 -16.55 -1.15
C SER A 175 -15.27 -15.42 -1.95
N HIS A 176 -14.88 -14.33 -1.27
CA HIS A 176 -14.30 -13.14 -1.89
C HIS A 176 -13.03 -12.70 -1.14
N PRO A 177 -11.88 -13.37 -1.33
CA PRO A 177 -10.64 -13.09 -0.61
C PRO A 177 -10.16 -11.64 -0.74
N LEU A 178 -10.27 -11.05 -1.94
CA LEU A 178 -9.90 -9.65 -2.20
C LEU A 178 -10.79 -8.66 -1.42
N SER A 179 -12.09 -8.90 -1.38
CA SER A 179 -13.03 -8.05 -0.63
C SER A 179 -12.77 -8.14 0.87
N LEU A 180 -12.49 -9.34 1.38
CA LEU A 180 -12.09 -9.54 2.77
C LEU A 180 -10.80 -8.78 3.08
N TYR A 181 -9.77 -8.88 2.22
CA TYR A 181 -8.52 -8.13 2.38
C TYR A 181 -8.76 -6.61 2.47
N HIS A 182 -9.54 -6.03 1.55
CA HIS A 182 -9.82 -4.59 1.57
C HIS A 182 -10.65 -4.17 2.79
N SER A 183 -11.51 -5.06 3.30
CA SER A 183 -12.25 -4.79 4.54
C SER A 183 -11.36 -4.79 5.79
N LEU A 184 -10.24 -5.53 5.75
CA LEU A 184 -9.27 -5.66 6.85
C LEU A 184 -8.21 -4.56 6.80
N PHE A 185 -7.66 -4.26 5.62
CA PHE A 185 -6.53 -3.35 5.44
C PHE A 185 -6.88 -2.14 4.57
N ILE A 186 -7.75 -1.27 5.09
CA ILE A 186 -8.30 -0.10 4.35
C ILE A 186 -7.20 0.86 3.88
N ALA A 187 -6.13 1.02 4.68
CA ALA A 187 -5.05 1.95 4.38
C ALA A 187 -4.07 1.44 3.30
N SER A 188 -4.06 0.13 3.02
CA SER A 188 -3.15 -0.50 2.07
C SER A 188 -3.52 -0.18 0.62
N ASN A 189 -2.56 0.33 -0.16
CA ASN A 189 -2.76 0.64 -1.58
C ASN A 189 -1.42 0.63 -2.34
N SER A 190 -1.48 0.63 -3.68
CA SER A 190 -0.28 0.58 -4.53
C SER A 190 0.64 1.80 -4.43
N ASP A 191 0.10 2.95 -4.01
CA ASP A 191 0.84 4.21 -4.01
C ASP A 191 1.61 4.42 -2.69
N LYS A 192 1.07 3.93 -1.57
CA LYS A 192 1.65 4.05 -0.23
C LYS A 192 2.22 2.74 0.33
N GLY A 193 1.94 1.62 -0.33
CA GLY A 193 2.37 0.28 0.07
C GLY A 193 1.41 -0.43 1.00
N ALA A 194 1.85 -1.58 1.52
CA ALA A 194 1.09 -2.32 2.51
C ALA A 194 1.12 -1.60 3.86
N SER A 195 -0.05 -1.44 4.48
CA SER A 195 -0.20 -0.99 5.84
C SER A 195 -0.57 -2.16 6.74
N ASN A 196 0.10 -2.26 7.88
CA ASN A 196 -0.24 -3.21 8.94
C ASN A 196 -1.36 -2.68 9.86
N GLU A 197 -1.91 -1.50 9.56
CA GLU A 197 -3.06 -0.95 10.26
C GLU A 197 -4.33 -1.69 9.86
N VAL A 198 -4.95 -2.31 10.85
CA VAL A 198 -6.16 -3.11 10.68
C VAL A 198 -7.38 -2.24 10.90
N ASN A 199 -8.45 -2.57 10.19
CA ASN A 199 -9.75 -2.01 10.41
C ASN A 199 -10.31 -2.35 11.81
N LYS A 200 -10.06 -1.45 12.77
CA LYS A 200 -10.54 -1.57 14.15
C LYS A 200 -12.06 -1.73 14.25
N SER A 201 -12.83 -1.16 13.32
CA SER A 201 -14.29 -1.30 13.34
C SER A 201 -14.74 -2.75 13.10
N LEU A 202 -14.01 -3.48 12.23
CA LEU A 202 -14.28 -4.89 11.96
C LEU A 202 -13.88 -5.75 13.16
N CYS A 203 -12.70 -5.53 13.74
CA CYS A 203 -12.25 -6.25 14.93
C CYS A 203 -13.19 -6.05 16.11
N LYS A 204 -13.66 -4.81 16.33
CA LYS A 204 -14.63 -4.48 17.38
C LYS A 204 -16.00 -5.11 17.12
N PHE A 205 -16.46 -5.14 15.87
CA PHE A 205 -17.69 -5.85 15.48
C PHE A 205 -17.59 -7.34 15.84
N ILE A 206 -16.49 -8.02 15.48
CA ILE A 206 -16.30 -9.44 15.78
C ILE A 206 -16.28 -9.66 17.30
N SER A 207 -15.52 -8.85 18.04
CA SER A 207 -15.43 -8.92 19.51
C SER A 207 -16.79 -8.78 20.17
N ASN A 208 -17.52 -7.71 19.85
CA ASN A 208 -18.84 -7.46 20.45
C ASN A 208 -19.85 -8.57 20.09
N THR A 209 -19.78 -9.08 18.85
CA THR A 209 -20.68 -10.17 18.43
C THR A 209 -20.38 -11.46 19.19
N TRP A 210 -19.11 -11.73 19.51
CA TRP A 210 -18.72 -12.87 20.36
C TRP A 210 -19.12 -12.70 21.82
N GLU A 211 -19.04 -11.49 22.38
CA GLU A 211 -19.57 -11.18 23.71
C GLU A 211 -21.07 -11.47 23.79
N GLU A 212 -21.84 -11.10 22.75
CA GLU A 212 -23.27 -11.43 22.64
C GLU A 212 -23.52 -12.94 22.50
N ILE A 213 -22.70 -13.66 21.71
CA ILE A 213 -22.79 -15.13 21.60
C ILE A 213 -22.57 -15.78 22.97
N ASN A 214 -21.52 -15.39 23.70
CA ASN A 214 -21.22 -15.93 25.02
C ASN A 214 -22.35 -15.64 26.03
N PHE A 215 -22.93 -14.43 25.98
CA PHE A 215 -24.10 -14.10 26.79
C PHE A 215 -25.28 -15.06 26.54
N HIS A 216 -25.60 -15.37 25.28
CA HIS A 216 -26.67 -16.32 24.95
C HIS A 216 -26.32 -17.77 25.29
N ILE A 217 -25.05 -18.17 25.18
CA ILE A 217 -24.59 -19.49 25.63
C ILE A 217 -24.80 -19.64 27.14
N ASP A 218 -24.46 -18.61 27.91
CA ASP A 218 -24.67 -18.59 29.36
C ASP A 218 -26.15 -18.57 29.74
N SER A 219 -26.95 -17.75 29.05
CA SER A 219 -28.39 -17.70 29.26
C SER A 219 -29.05 -19.05 28.97
N TYR A 220 -28.67 -19.70 27.86
CA TYR A 220 -29.14 -21.04 27.51
C TYR A 220 -28.82 -22.04 28.62
N ARG A 221 -27.59 -22.03 29.14
CA ARG A 221 -27.17 -22.94 30.23
C ARG A 221 -28.05 -22.78 31.47
N LEU A 222 -28.23 -21.55 31.96
CA LEU A 222 -29.03 -21.27 33.15
C LEU A 222 -30.49 -21.71 33.00
N HIS A 223 -31.09 -21.44 31.84
CA HIS A 223 -32.44 -21.88 31.53
C HIS A 223 -32.55 -23.41 31.37
N PHE A 224 -31.52 -24.05 30.81
CA PHE A 224 -31.50 -25.49 30.60
C PHE A 224 -31.42 -26.26 31.92
N ASP A 225 -30.57 -25.82 32.85
CA ASP A 225 -30.46 -26.42 34.19
C ASP A 225 -31.79 -26.29 34.96
N SER A 226 -32.47 -25.15 34.80
CA SER A 226 -33.80 -24.89 35.39
C SER A 226 -34.91 -25.77 34.77
N LEU A 227 -34.71 -26.25 33.54
CA LEU A 227 -35.65 -27.13 32.84
C LEU A 227 -35.52 -28.60 33.30
N ILE A 228 -34.45 -29.00 34.00
CA ILE A 228 -34.26 -30.40 34.42
C ILE A 228 -35.38 -30.79 35.41
N GLY A 229 -36.24 -31.74 35.02
CA GLY A 229 -37.35 -32.21 35.87
C GLY A 229 -38.68 -31.44 35.81
N VAL A 230 -38.77 -30.32 35.05
CA VAL A 230 -40.01 -29.50 34.96
C VAL A 230 -40.47 -29.30 33.51
N GLU A 231 -41.76 -29.46 33.21
CA GLU A 231 -42.32 -29.15 31.89
C GLU A 231 -42.84 -27.70 31.85
N ASP A 232 -41.96 -26.78 31.42
CA ASP A 232 -42.28 -25.35 31.30
C ASP A 232 -42.17 -24.89 29.83
N VAL A 233 -43.28 -24.39 29.29
CA VAL A 233 -43.37 -23.87 27.92
C VAL A 233 -42.55 -22.58 27.76
N HIS A 234 -42.51 -21.72 28.78
CA HIS A 234 -41.77 -20.47 28.73
C HIS A 234 -40.25 -20.71 28.65
N LEU A 235 -39.74 -21.66 29.43
CA LEU A 235 -38.32 -22.04 29.37
C LEU A 235 -37.95 -22.66 28.01
N LYS A 236 -38.84 -23.48 27.41
CA LYS A 236 -38.62 -24.01 26.05
C LYS A 236 -38.53 -22.89 25.00
N GLU A 237 -39.38 -21.85 25.12
CA GLU A 237 -39.29 -20.67 24.25
C GLU A 237 -37.99 -19.90 24.44
N GLN A 238 -37.53 -19.72 25.68
CA GLN A 238 -36.28 -19.01 25.97
C GLN A 238 -35.07 -19.74 25.38
N LEU A 239 -34.97 -21.06 25.58
CA LEU A 239 -33.91 -21.89 25.00
C LEU A 239 -33.88 -21.81 23.47
N ALA A 240 -35.05 -21.85 22.82
CA ALA A 240 -35.17 -21.70 21.38
C ALA A 240 -34.75 -20.29 20.91
N ARG A 241 -35.06 -19.23 21.67
CA ARG A 241 -34.59 -17.88 21.37
C ARG A 241 -33.08 -17.77 21.47
N ASP A 242 -32.47 -18.34 22.50
CA ASP A 242 -31.01 -18.30 22.67
C ASP A 242 -30.29 -19.02 21.52
N ILE A 243 -30.80 -20.19 21.08
CA ILE A 243 -30.27 -20.88 19.90
C ILE A 243 -30.39 -20.01 18.64
N HIS A 244 -31.56 -19.38 18.44
CA HIS A 244 -31.80 -18.51 17.29
C HIS A 244 -30.83 -17.32 17.26
N GLU A 245 -30.67 -16.63 18.39
CA GLU A 245 -29.75 -15.50 18.51
C GLU A 245 -28.30 -15.93 18.25
N ILE A 246 -27.84 -17.03 18.86
CA ILE A 246 -26.49 -17.57 18.59
C ILE A 246 -26.29 -17.81 17.08
N GLU A 247 -27.24 -18.46 16.41
CA GLU A 247 -27.16 -18.74 14.97
C GLU A 247 -27.11 -17.44 14.15
N MET A 248 -27.98 -16.47 14.46
CA MET A 248 -28.03 -15.19 13.75
C MET A 248 -26.73 -14.39 13.90
N LYS A 249 -26.11 -14.41 15.09
CA LYS A 249 -24.82 -13.74 15.34
C LYS A 249 -23.69 -14.40 14.57
N ILE A 250 -23.62 -15.74 14.54
CA ILE A 250 -22.65 -16.50 13.73
C ILE A 250 -22.82 -16.17 12.23
N ILE A 251 -24.05 -16.16 11.74
CA ILE A 251 -24.35 -15.78 10.35
C ILE A 251 -23.87 -14.35 10.07
N SER A 252 -24.04 -13.43 11.02
CA SER A 252 -23.60 -12.05 10.86
C SER A 252 -22.07 -11.92 10.75
N ILE A 253 -21.33 -12.68 11.56
CA ILE A 253 -19.86 -12.80 11.48
C ILE A 253 -19.46 -13.35 10.11
N PHE A 254 -20.02 -14.49 9.69
CA PHE A 254 -19.67 -15.10 8.41
C PHE A 254 -20.00 -14.20 7.21
N LYS A 255 -21.14 -13.50 7.22
CA LYS A 255 -21.47 -12.51 6.19
C LYS A 255 -20.45 -11.38 6.15
N LYS A 256 -20.06 -10.85 7.31
CA LYS A 256 -19.08 -9.76 7.40
C LYS A 256 -17.69 -10.18 6.92
N LEU A 257 -17.35 -11.46 7.12
CA LEU A 257 -16.08 -12.06 6.70
C LEU A 257 -16.12 -12.68 5.29
N PHE A 258 -17.22 -12.53 4.54
CA PHE A 258 -17.40 -13.10 3.20
C PHE A 258 -17.27 -14.64 3.16
N ILE A 259 -17.69 -15.31 4.22
CA ILE A 259 -17.62 -16.77 4.34
C ILE A 259 -18.93 -17.40 3.85
N THR A 260 -18.81 -18.48 3.07
CA THR A 260 -19.94 -19.20 2.47
C THR A 260 -19.80 -20.69 2.73
N GLY A 261 -20.89 -21.46 2.65
CA GLY A 261 -20.87 -22.91 2.89
C GLY A 261 -20.84 -23.31 4.37
N TYR A 262 -21.24 -22.40 5.27
CA TYR A 262 -21.33 -22.67 6.71
C TYR A 262 -22.62 -23.39 7.15
N HIS A 263 -23.56 -23.60 6.22
CA HIS A 263 -24.81 -24.33 6.46
C HIS A 263 -24.97 -25.49 5.47
N TYR A 264 -25.76 -26.49 5.83
CA TYR A 264 -26.15 -27.57 4.91
C TYR A 264 -27.24 -27.10 3.94
N ASN A 265 -27.57 -27.93 2.96
CA ASN A 265 -28.71 -27.71 2.05
C ASN A 265 -30.08 -27.92 2.71
N LYS A 266 -30.10 -28.51 3.92
CA LYS A 266 -31.28 -28.71 4.75
C LYS A 266 -31.16 -27.98 6.09
N MET A 267 -32.29 -27.82 6.77
CA MET A 267 -32.41 -27.32 8.14
C MET A 267 -33.24 -28.26 9.00
N ALA A 268 -33.02 -28.21 10.30
CA ALA A 268 -33.84 -28.89 11.29
C ALA A 268 -34.92 -27.94 11.81
N VAL A 269 -36.16 -28.45 11.90
CA VAL A 269 -37.26 -27.78 12.57
C VAL A 269 -37.57 -28.54 13.84
N TYR A 270 -37.37 -27.91 14.99
CA TYR A 270 -37.75 -28.46 16.30
C TYR A 270 -39.05 -27.82 16.75
N ARG A 271 -40.04 -28.62 17.12
CA ARG A 271 -41.36 -28.14 17.55
C ARG A 271 -41.63 -28.45 19.00
N TRP A 272 -42.55 -27.71 19.58
CA TRP A 272 -43.23 -28.02 20.82
C TRP A 272 -44.70 -27.62 20.68
N ASN A 273 -45.51 -27.86 21.71
CA ASN A 273 -46.97 -27.74 21.62
C ASN A 273 -47.49 -26.36 21.17
N TYR A 274 -46.68 -25.29 21.28
CA TYR A 274 -47.11 -23.91 21.01
C TYR A 274 -46.10 -23.10 20.17
N GLY A 275 -45.16 -23.76 19.50
CA GLY A 275 -44.15 -23.08 18.70
C GLY A 275 -43.02 -23.97 18.23
N GLY A 276 -42.00 -23.35 17.63
CA GLY A 276 -40.84 -24.06 17.13
C GLY A 276 -39.66 -23.15 16.80
N ILE A 277 -38.53 -23.78 16.53
CA ILE A 277 -37.35 -23.14 15.95
C ILE A 277 -36.95 -23.87 14.68
N GLN A 278 -36.69 -23.08 13.65
CA GLN A 278 -36.06 -23.52 12.41
C GLN A 278 -34.58 -23.07 12.43
N THR A 279 -33.66 -24.04 12.42
CA THR A 279 -32.23 -23.81 12.57
C THR A 279 -31.40 -24.67 11.62
N SER A 280 -30.23 -24.20 11.22
CA SER A 280 -29.25 -25.03 10.50
C SER A 280 -28.54 -26.03 11.41
N PHE A 281 -28.68 -25.94 12.73
CA PHE A 281 -28.11 -26.87 13.69
C PHE A 281 -28.87 -28.21 13.71
N MET A 282 -28.21 -29.26 13.23
CA MET A 282 -28.83 -30.58 13.05
C MET A 282 -28.95 -31.38 14.36
N ASN A 283 -28.07 -31.12 15.32
CA ASN A 283 -28.09 -31.69 16.67
C ASN A 283 -27.09 -30.92 17.56
N HIS A 284 -26.98 -31.34 18.82
CA HIS A 284 -26.00 -30.83 19.79
C HIS A 284 -24.57 -30.77 19.26
N SER A 285 -24.07 -31.90 18.73
CA SER A 285 -22.70 -32.03 18.26
C SER A 285 -22.42 -31.11 17.06
N ASP A 286 -23.39 -31.01 16.14
CA ASP A 286 -23.32 -30.10 15.00
C ASP A 286 -23.29 -28.62 15.43
N MET A 287 -24.10 -28.24 16.43
CA MET A 287 -24.09 -26.89 16.98
C MET A 287 -22.74 -26.53 17.59
N ILE A 288 -22.21 -27.38 18.48
CA ILE A 288 -20.88 -27.17 19.08
C ILE A 288 -19.83 -27.05 17.98
N LYS A 289 -19.82 -27.98 17.01
CA LYS A 289 -18.85 -27.99 15.92
C LYS A 289 -18.91 -26.69 15.11
N LYS A 290 -20.10 -26.17 14.80
CA LYS A 290 -20.25 -24.91 14.05
C LYS A 290 -19.82 -23.68 14.86
N ILE A 291 -20.14 -23.61 16.15
CA ILE A 291 -19.69 -22.53 17.04
C ILE A 291 -18.15 -22.53 17.11
N SER A 292 -17.53 -23.67 17.44
CA SER A 292 -16.07 -23.80 17.52
C SER A 292 -15.38 -23.56 16.17
N SER A 293 -16.02 -23.94 15.06
CA SER A 293 -15.49 -23.64 13.72
C SER A 293 -15.55 -22.15 13.40
N CYS A 294 -16.60 -21.45 13.83
CA CYS A 294 -16.68 -20.00 13.71
C CYS A 294 -15.56 -19.33 14.50
N GLU A 295 -15.30 -19.77 15.73
CA GLU A 295 -14.19 -19.27 16.55
C GLU A 295 -12.85 -19.50 15.85
N THR A 296 -12.60 -20.73 15.42
CA THR A 296 -11.37 -21.12 14.73
C THR A 296 -11.10 -20.24 13.51
N ILE A 297 -12.13 -19.97 12.71
CA ILE A 297 -12.04 -19.06 11.56
C ILE A 297 -11.68 -17.63 11.99
N CYS A 298 -12.34 -17.10 13.03
CA CYS A 298 -12.04 -15.76 13.54
C CYS A 298 -10.60 -15.66 14.06
N LEU A 299 -10.13 -16.68 14.79
CA LEU A 299 -8.76 -16.76 15.29
C LEU A 299 -7.75 -16.82 14.13
N PHE A 300 -7.98 -17.67 13.12
CA PHE A 300 -7.11 -17.71 11.94
C PHE A 300 -7.04 -16.37 11.21
N ILE A 301 -8.16 -15.67 11.09
CA ILE A 301 -8.17 -14.33 10.49
C ILE A 301 -7.35 -13.36 11.34
N PHE A 302 -7.45 -13.42 12.66
CA PHE A 302 -6.67 -12.59 13.58
C PHE A 302 -5.17 -12.93 13.57
N GLU A 303 -4.81 -14.21 13.41
CA GLU A 303 -3.43 -14.67 13.22
C GLU A 303 -2.85 -14.19 11.88
N ILE A 304 -3.61 -14.27 10.78
CA ILE A 304 -3.18 -13.77 9.46
C ILE A 304 -2.96 -12.25 9.51
N ILE A 305 -3.82 -11.54 10.23
CA ILE A 305 -3.69 -10.11 10.47
C ILE A 305 -2.40 -9.77 11.22
N ASN A 306 -2.01 -10.59 12.20
CA ASN A 306 -0.80 -10.44 13.02
C ASN A 306 -0.52 -8.98 13.46
N SER A 307 -1.54 -8.32 14.02
CA SER A 307 -1.45 -6.91 14.39
C SER A 307 -1.01 -6.70 15.83
N ASN A 308 -0.41 -5.53 16.10
CA ASN A 308 -0.09 -5.07 17.45
C ASN A 308 -1.30 -4.52 18.21
N ASP A 309 -2.49 -4.56 17.62
CA ASP A 309 -3.72 -4.12 18.27
C ASP A 309 -4.03 -4.97 19.52
N GLU A 310 -4.28 -4.30 20.64
CA GLU A 310 -4.49 -4.93 21.94
C GLU A 310 -5.70 -5.87 21.95
N LEU A 311 -6.79 -5.49 21.25
CA LEU A 311 -7.99 -6.31 21.16
C LEU A 311 -7.71 -7.60 20.39
N VAL A 312 -6.98 -7.50 19.28
CA VAL A 312 -6.61 -8.68 18.46
C VAL A 312 -5.73 -9.63 19.27
N ARG A 313 -4.72 -9.11 19.97
CA ARG A 313 -3.82 -9.91 20.81
C ARG A 313 -4.54 -10.59 21.97
N LYS A 314 -5.48 -9.90 22.61
CA LYS A 314 -6.31 -10.47 23.67
C LYS A 314 -7.02 -11.74 23.18
N HIS A 315 -7.75 -11.65 22.07
CA HIS A 315 -8.50 -12.79 21.52
C HIS A 315 -7.62 -13.93 20.99
N ILE A 316 -6.43 -13.62 20.45
CA ILE A 316 -5.48 -14.67 20.06
C ILE A 316 -5.01 -15.48 21.28
N ASN A 317 -4.80 -14.82 22.43
CA ASN A 317 -4.33 -15.49 23.64
C ASN A 317 -5.45 -16.21 24.40
N ASP A 318 -6.60 -15.55 24.53
CA ASP A 318 -7.67 -15.99 25.43
C ASP A 318 -8.74 -16.83 24.70
N GLY A 319 -8.76 -16.78 23.35
CA GLY A 319 -9.87 -17.28 22.55
C GLY A 319 -11.07 -16.32 22.55
N PHE A 320 -12.12 -16.67 21.81
CA PHE A 320 -13.39 -15.93 21.82
C PHE A 320 -14.42 -16.59 22.73
N ILE A 321 -14.39 -17.92 22.83
CA ILE A 321 -15.31 -18.70 23.64
C ILE A 321 -14.83 -18.73 25.09
N ASP A 322 -15.72 -18.42 26.04
CA ASP A 322 -15.45 -18.71 27.44
C ASP A 322 -15.52 -20.24 27.68
N GLN A 323 -14.35 -20.86 27.78
CA GLN A 323 -14.21 -22.30 27.94
C GLN A 323 -14.87 -22.83 29.22
N ASN A 324 -14.97 -22.01 30.28
CA ASN A 324 -15.57 -22.43 31.54
C ASN A 324 -17.09 -22.63 31.39
N THR A 325 -17.72 -21.81 30.56
CA THR A 325 -19.17 -21.87 30.34
C THR A 325 -19.47 -22.86 29.23
N PHE A 326 -18.78 -22.78 28.10
CA PHE A 326 -19.04 -23.57 26.89
C PHE A 326 -18.91 -25.09 27.07
N THR A 327 -17.86 -25.56 27.76
CA THR A 327 -17.61 -27.01 27.95
C THR A 327 -18.67 -27.70 28.82
N SER A 328 -19.40 -26.93 29.63
CA SER A 328 -20.46 -27.42 30.50
C SER A 328 -21.84 -27.51 29.83
N VAL A 329 -22.02 -26.86 28.67
CA VAL A 329 -23.35 -26.73 28.06
C VAL A 329 -23.76 -27.98 27.29
N LYS A 330 -24.89 -28.58 27.69
CA LYS A 330 -25.56 -29.64 26.93
C LYS A 330 -26.68 -29.04 26.08
N PHE A 331 -26.34 -28.43 24.95
CA PHE A 331 -27.37 -28.07 23.97
C PHE A 331 -28.14 -29.33 23.57
N PHE A 332 -29.45 -29.25 23.36
CA PHE A 332 -30.14 -30.30 22.59
C PHE A 332 -29.95 -31.77 23.09
N ASN A 333 -29.94 -32.04 24.41
CA ASN A 333 -30.03 -33.43 24.90
C ASN A 333 -31.47 -33.95 24.65
N PHE A 334 -31.71 -34.47 23.44
CA PHE A 334 -33.03 -34.72 22.86
C PHE A 334 -33.81 -35.90 23.43
N ASN A 335 -33.42 -36.44 24.58
CA ASN A 335 -34.23 -37.50 25.17
C ASN A 335 -35.54 -36.98 25.78
N ASP A 336 -35.82 -35.67 25.93
CA ASP A 336 -37.16 -35.30 26.40
C ASP A 336 -37.78 -33.89 26.15
N LYS A 337 -37.15 -32.85 25.56
CA LYS A 337 -37.76 -31.48 25.66
C LYS A 337 -37.95 -30.60 24.42
N LEU A 338 -37.73 -31.11 23.20
CA LEU A 338 -38.18 -30.48 21.94
C LEU A 338 -38.66 -31.60 21.00
N SER A 339 -39.96 -31.67 20.73
CA SER A 339 -40.61 -32.78 20.05
C SER A 339 -40.51 -32.71 18.50
N LYS A 340 -40.32 -33.89 17.89
CA LYS A 340 -40.26 -34.20 16.44
C LYS A 340 -39.48 -33.19 15.58
N SER A 341 -38.21 -33.50 15.34
CA SER A 341 -37.45 -32.83 14.29
C SER A 341 -38.01 -33.20 12.91
N ARG A 342 -38.16 -32.21 12.03
CA ARG A 342 -38.41 -32.41 10.60
C ARG A 342 -37.36 -31.66 9.79
N GLU A 343 -36.89 -32.31 8.74
CA GLU A 343 -35.96 -31.70 7.79
C GLU A 343 -36.72 -30.92 6.70
N ILE A 344 -36.25 -29.71 6.39
CA ILE A 344 -36.77 -28.88 5.32
C ILE A 344 -35.62 -28.27 4.48
N PRO A 345 -35.89 -27.80 3.25
CA PRO A 345 -34.91 -27.04 2.46
C PRO A 345 -34.43 -25.78 3.19
N HIS A 346 -33.16 -25.42 2.99
CA HIS A 346 -32.56 -24.26 3.64
C HIS A 346 -33.30 -22.93 3.36
N LYS A 347 -33.52 -22.15 4.41
CA LYS A 347 -34.01 -20.75 4.42
C LYS A 347 -33.30 -19.99 5.56
N ASN A 348 -33.63 -18.72 5.77
CA ASN A 348 -33.14 -18.02 6.97
C ASN A 348 -33.68 -18.69 8.25
N PRO A 349 -32.89 -18.76 9.34
CA PRO A 349 -33.36 -19.24 10.63
C PRO A 349 -34.54 -18.41 11.13
N GLU A 350 -35.51 -19.08 11.76
CA GLU A 350 -36.73 -18.44 12.23
C GLU A 350 -37.19 -19.06 13.55
N PHE A 351 -37.51 -18.19 14.51
CA PHE A 351 -38.24 -18.55 15.71
C PHE A 351 -39.73 -18.25 15.47
N PHE A 352 -40.59 -19.24 15.63
CA PHE A 352 -42.03 -19.07 15.40
C PHE A 352 -42.83 -19.52 16.62
N LYS A 353 -43.89 -18.77 16.90
CA LYS A 353 -44.96 -19.16 17.82
C LYS A 353 -46.12 -19.64 16.98
N ASP A 354 -46.70 -20.79 17.30
CA ASP A 354 -47.98 -21.14 16.71
C ASP A 354 -49.05 -20.28 17.42
N PRO A 355 -49.76 -19.36 16.73
CA PRO A 355 -50.97 -18.80 17.29
C PRO A 355 -51.94 -19.97 17.41
N GLY A 356 -52.29 -20.33 18.65
CA GLY A 356 -52.94 -21.60 18.97
C GLY A 356 -54.11 -21.98 18.07
N THR A 357 -54.30 -23.30 17.92
CA THR A 357 -55.64 -23.87 17.77
C THR A 357 -56.51 -23.50 18.96
#